data_AF-A0AAF0G193-F1
#
_entry.id   AF-A0AAF0G193-F1
#
_cell.length_a   1.000
_cell.length_b   1.000
_cell.length_c   1.000
_cell.angle_alpha   90.00
_cell.angle_beta   90.00
_cell.angle_gamma   90.00
#
_symmetry.space_group_name_H-M   'P 1'
#
loop_
_entity.id
_entity.type
_entity.pdbx_description
1 polymer ?
#
loop_
_entity_poly.entity_id
_entity_poly.type
_entity_poly.pdbx_seq_one_letter_code
_entity_poly.pdbx_strand_id
1 'polypeptide(L)'
;MCPPNGRRVVINKKRGLYYIKINDIECRVSTRELMKHLATLPYDEDNISLDDVLTNKYYVLHVLVELCLLKSMGYKIGERTFKEVELEDLWRAHLKALDIELKHAVKDGNKEWVLRRLKELEEFLEDTSLSDEIREEILLLLNKWFYMEEKD
;
A
#
# COMPACT_ATOMS: atom_id res chain seq x y z
N MET A 1 -26.05 -8.82 4.02
CA MET A 1 -25.72 -7.92 5.13
C MET A 1 -24.20 -7.80 5.20
N CYS A 2 -23.61 -6.71 4.67
CA CYS A 2 -22.18 -6.47 4.78
C CYS A 2 -21.78 -6.24 6.25
N PRO A 3 -20.62 -6.75 6.71
CA PRO A 3 -20.19 -6.55 8.09
C PRO A 3 -19.91 -5.06 8.36
N PRO A 4 -20.49 -4.47 9.43
CA PRO A 4 -20.25 -3.09 9.79
C PRO A 4 -18.97 -3.02 10.62
N ASN A 5 -17.81 -2.97 9.96
CA ASN A 5 -16.57 -2.42 10.50
C ASN A 5 -15.55 -2.27 9.37
N GLY A 6 -15.94 -1.54 8.32
CA GLY A 6 -15.02 -1.17 7.26
C GLY A 6 -13.94 -0.26 7.85
N ARG A 7 -12.69 -0.77 7.93
CA ARG A 7 -11.49 0.01 8.29
C ARG A 7 -11.60 1.43 7.75
N ARG A 8 -11.62 2.42 8.65
CA ARG A 8 -11.83 3.82 8.29
C ARG A 8 -10.47 4.47 8.14
N VAL A 9 -10.05 4.70 6.91
CA VAL A 9 -8.91 5.56 6.62
C VAL A 9 -9.42 6.99 6.58
N VAL A 10 -8.84 7.86 7.41
CA VAL A 10 -9.10 9.30 7.36
C VAL A 10 -7.82 9.97 6.92
N ILE A 11 -7.86 10.66 5.78
CA ILE A 11 -6.77 11.47 5.27
C ILE A 11 -7.18 12.93 5.35
N ASN A 12 -6.45 13.74 6.11
CA ASN A 12 -6.62 15.19 6.14
C ASN A 12 -5.30 15.87 5.75
N LYS A 13 -5.34 16.76 4.76
CA LYS A 13 -4.20 17.57 4.36
C LYS A 13 -4.28 18.94 5.03
N LYS A 14 -3.34 19.24 5.94
CA LYS A 14 -3.23 20.55 6.58
C LYS A 14 -1.78 21.02 6.57
N ARG A 15 -1.53 22.21 6.01
CA ARG A 15 -0.19 22.85 5.97
C ARG A 15 0.92 21.93 5.39
N GLY A 16 0.64 21.19 4.32
CA GLY A 16 1.62 20.29 3.69
C GLY A 16 1.90 18.99 4.45
N LEU A 17 1.03 18.63 5.41
CA LEU A 17 1.06 17.35 6.12
C LEU A 17 -0.21 16.56 5.81
N TYR A 18 -0.04 15.28 5.50
CA TYR A 18 -1.09 14.28 5.48
C TYR A 18 -1.20 13.66 6.87
N TYR A 19 -2.36 13.77 7.48
CA TYR A 19 -2.73 13.10 8.72
C TYR A 19 -3.53 11.87 8.35
N ILE A 20 -2.99 10.71 8.68
CA ILE A 20 -3.54 9.41 8.30
C ILE A 20 -3.87 8.66 9.58
N LYS A 21 -5.14 8.28 9.73
CA LYS A 21 -5.58 7.36 10.77
C LYS A 21 -6.10 6.09 10.12
N ILE A 22 -5.47 4.96 10.45
CA ILE A 22 -5.81 3.61 9.98
C ILE A 22 -5.94 2.73 11.21
N ASN A 23 -7.16 2.48 11.67
CA ASN A 23 -7.41 1.76 12.93
C ASN A 23 -6.59 2.39 14.08
N ASP A 24 -5.65 1.63 14.66
CA ASP A 24 -4.77 2.02 15.76
C ASP A 24 -3.48 2.73 15.30
N ILE A 25 -3.28 2.87 13.99
CA ILE A 25 -2.13 3.58 13.42
C ILE A 25 -2.55 5.02 13.17
N GLU A 26 -1.97 5.94 13.91
CA GLU A 26 -2.03 7.38 13.63
C GLU A 26 -0.65 7.86 13.19
N CYS A 27 -0.60 8.50 12.03
CA CYS A 27 0.66 8.87 11.42
C CYS A 27 0.54 10.19 10.66
N ARG A 28 1.67 10.87 10.57
CA ARG A 28 1.84 12.11 9.81
C ARG A 28 2.88 11.88 8.73
N VAL A 29 2.50 12.16 7.49
CA VAL A 29 3.41 12.14 6.34
C VAL A 29 3.47 13.55 5.77
N SER A 30 4.63 14.16 5.78
CA SER A 30 4.84 15.45 5.11
C SER A 30 4.85 15.26 3.60
N THR A 31 4.47 16.31 2.85
CA THR A 31 4.63 16.31 1.39
C THR A 31 6.08 16.04 1.00
N ARG A 32 7.05 16.48 1.79
CA ARG A 32 8.48 16.19 1.55
C ARG A 32 8.80 14.70 1.69
N GLU A 33 8.30 14.02 2.72
CA GLU A 33 8.48 12.57 2.90
C GLU A 33 7.85 11.79 1.76
N LEU A 34 6.62 12.15 1.38
CA LEU A 34 5.92 11.57 0.22
C LEU A 34 6.76 11.74 -1.06
N MET A 35 7.16 12.96 -1.40
CA MET A 35 7.93 13.22 -2.62
C MET A 35 9.29 12.52 -2.62
N LYS A 36 9.96 12.40 -1.46
CA LYS A 36 11.23 11.67 -1.37
C LYS A 36 11.07 10.18 -1.62
N HIS A 37 10.06 9.57 -1.01
CA HIS A 37 9.79 8.15 -1.19
C HIS A 37 9.37 7.85 -2.63
N LEU A 38 8.52 8.69 -3.20
CA LEU A 38 8.15 8.62 -4.61
C LEU A 38 9.41 8.70 -5.49
N ALA A 39 10.28 9.70 -5.31
CA ALA A 39 11.51 9.84 -6.09
C ALA A 39 12.51 8.67 -6.01
N THR A 40 12.33 7.75 -5.06
CA THR A 40 13.18 6.56 -4.88
C THR A 40 12.57 5.27 -5.43
N LEU A 41 11.30 5.30 -5.88
CA LEU A 41 10.70 4.15 -6.55
C LEU A 41 11.36 3.98 -7.93
N PRO A 42 11.70 2.74 -8.34
CA PRO A 42 12.12 2.48 -9.71
C PRO A 42 10.91 2.69 -10.64
N TYR A 43 10.82 3.85 -11.27
CA TYR A 43 9.70 4.22 -12.15
C TYR A 43 9.77 3.62 -13.55
N ASP A 44 10.66 2.66 -13.80
CA ASP A 44 11.05 2.27 -15.16
C ASP A 44 11.06 0.76 -15.43
N GLU A 45 10.39 -0.06 -14.61
CA GLU A 45 10.17 -1.48 -14.94
C GLU A 45 8.68 -1.85 -15.16
N ASP A 46 7.72 -1.12 -14.57
CA ASP A 46 6.28 -1.45 -14.63
C ASP A 46 5.35 -0.35 -15.24
N ASN A 47 5.89 0.64 -15.96
CA ASN A 47 5.13 1.75 -16.61
C ASN A 47 4.30 2.68 -15.68
N ILE A 48 4.48 2.65 -14.36
CA ILE A 48 3.78 3.59 -13.45
C ILE A 48 4.61 4.86 -13.31
N SER A 49 4.14 5.98 -13.85
CA SER A 49 4.81 7.27 -13.70
C SER A 49 4.48 7.94 -12.35
N LEU A 50 5.29 8.93 -11.96
CA LEU A 50 4.98 9.79 -10.81
C LEU A 50 3.60 10.45 -10.96
N ASP A 51 3.21 10.83 -12.18
CA ASP A 51 1.91 11.44 -12.44
C ASP A 51 0.76 10.44 -12.24
N ASP A 52 0.95 9.18 -12.66
CA ASP A 52 -0.01 8.11 -12.40
C ASP A 52 -0.24 7.90 -10.90
N VAL A 53 0.84 7.93 -10.10
CA VAL A 53 0.74 7.82 -8.64
C VAL A 53 0.00 9.01 -8.04
N LEU A 54 0.31 10.24 -8.46
CA LEU A 54 -0.27 11.44 -7.87
C LEU A 54 -1.72 11.72 -8.28
N THR A 55 -2.11 11.29 -9.49
CA THR A 55 -3.47 11.47 -10.02
C THR A 55 -4.41 10.34 -9.61
N ASN A 56 -3.87 9.17 -9.25
CA ASN A 56 -4.65 8.05 -8.76
C ASN A 56 -4.75 8.03 -7.22
N LYS A 57 -5.97 8.27 -6.71
CA LYS A 57 -6.22 8.28 -5.26
C LYS A 57 -5.84 6.98 -4.55
N TYR A 58 -5.87 5.83 -5.21
CA TYR A 58 -5.53 4.54 -4.62
C TYR A 58 -4.01 4.38 -4.48
N TYR A 59 -3.24 4.76 -5.51
CA TYR A 59 -1.78 4.81 -5.38
C TYR A 59 -1.33 5.81 -4.32
N VAL A 60 -1.92 7.01 -4.26
CA VAL A 60 -1.62 7.96 -3.17
C VAL A 60 -1.93 7.34 -1.81
N LEU A 61 -3.09 6.68 -1.66
CA LEU A 61 -3.47 6.00 -0.42
C LEU A 61 -2.44 4.90 -0.06
N HIS A 62 -2.04 4.07 -1.02
CA HIS A 62 -1.06 2.99 -0.83
C HIS A 62 0.24 3.54 -0.26
N VAL A 63 0.84 4.51 -0.95
CA VAL A 63 2.13 5.08 -0.56
C VAL A 63 2.04 5.73 0.82
N LEU A 64 0.97 6.47 1.09
CA LEU A 64 0.75 7.09 2.39
C LEU A 64 0.63 6.08 3.53
N VAL A 65 -0.08 4.97 3.29
CA VAL A 65 -0.23 3.87 4.26
C VAL A 65 1.11 3.17 4.50
N GLU A 66 1.84 2.86 3.44
CA GLU A 66 3.15 2.19 3.50
C GLU A 66 4.15 3.01 4.33
N LEU A 67 4.27 4.31 4.04
CA LEU A 67 5.09 5.23 4.82
C LEU A 67 4.71 5.27 6.29
N CYS A 68 3.42 5.21 6.59
CA CYS A 68 2.95 5.19 7.98
C CYS A 68 3.28 3.90 8.71
N LEU A 69 3.23 2.76 8.03
CA LEU A 69 3.60 1.48 8.59
C LEU A 69 5.09 1.42 8.88
N LEU A 70 5.93 1.84 7.93
CA LEU A 70 7.38 1.93 8.12
C LEU A 70 7.73 2.83 9.31
N LYS A 71 7.07 3.99 9.45
CA LYS A 71 7.25 4.86 10.61
C LYS A 71 6.82 4.20 11.92
N SER A 72 5.74 3.43 11.91
CA SER A 72 5.27 2.69 13.10
C SER A 72 6.23 1.56 13.52
N MET A 73 7.02 1.04 12.58
CA MET A 73 8.10 0.07 12.83
C MET A 73 9.40 0.74 13.31
N GLY A 74 9.45 2.07 13.37
CA GLY A 74 10.61 2.83 13.86
C GLY A 74 11.53 3.40 12.77
N TYR A 75 11.21 3.17 11.49
CA TYR A 75 12.01 3.71 10.38
C TYR A 75 11.83 5.22 10.21
N LYS A 76 12.92 5.89 9.81
CA LYS A 76 12.90 7.30 9.41
C LYS A 76 12.69 7.40 7.91
N ILE A 77 11.74 8.24 7.50
CA ILE A 77 11.47 8.47 6.08
C ILE A 77 12.37 9.58 5.54
N GLY A 78 13.18 9.26 4.53
CA GLY A 78 14.21 10.11 3.95
C GLY A 78 14.81 9.48 2.69
N GLU A 79 15.87 10.09 2.15
CA GLU A 79 16.50 9.65 0.89
C GLU A 79 17.15 8.26 0.96
N ARG A 80 17.39 7.76 2.18
CA ARG A 80 18.01 6.46 2.42
C ARG A 80 17.03 5.40 2.90
N THR A 81 15.74 5.69 2.98
CA THR A 81 14.75 4.77 3.55
C THR A 81 14.81 3.40 2.89
N PHE A 82 14.85 3.30 1.57
CA PHE A 82 14.97 2.01 0.87
C PHE A 82 16.30 1.28 1.08
N LYS A 83 17.35 1.96 1.56
CA LYS A 83 18.64 1.35 1.89
C LYS A 83 18.75 0.93 3.35
N GLU A 84 17.91 1.52 4.20
CA GLU A 84 17.95 1.36 5.66
C GLU A 84 16.78 0.51 6.19
N VAL A 85 15.76 0.28 5.36
CA VAL A 85 14.63 -0.59 5.67
C VAL A 85 14.99 -2.03 5.32
N GLU A 86 14.76 -2.95 6.25
CA GLU A 86 14.87 -4.38 5.99
C GLU A 86 13.86 -4.80 4.92
N LEU A 87 14.31 -5.59 3.93
CA LEU A 87 13.48 -5.94 2.76
C LEU A 87 12.15 -6.59 3.17
N GLU A 88 12.16 -7.44 4.19
CA GLU A 88 10.94 -8.06 4.73
C GLU A 88 9.96 -7.03 5.30
N ASP A 89 10.44 -6.01 6.01
CA ASP A 89 9.58 -4.99 6.59
C ASP A 89 8.97 -4.09 5.51
N LEU A 90 9.72 -3.83 4.43
CA LEU A 90 9.19 -3.15 3.24
C LEU A 90 8.05 -3.96 2.62
N TRP A 91 8.23 -5.27 2.43
CA TRP A 91 7.20 -6.16 1.91
C TRP A 91 5.97 -6.23 2.83
N ARG A 92 6.16 -6.40 4.14
CA ARG A 92 5.05 -6.40 5.11
C ARG A 92 4.27 -5.08 5.09
N ALA A 93 4.98 -3.95 4.98
CA ALA A 93 4.34 -2.64 4.83
C ALA A 93 3.55 -2.55 3.52
N HIS A 94 4.13 -3.02 2.41
CA HIS A 94 3.52 -3.05 1.08
C HIS A 94 2.24 -3.88 1.05
N LEU A 95 2.27 -5.14 1.50
CA LEU A 95 1.13 -6.05 1.48
C LEU A 95 -0.03 -5.53 2.34
N LYS A 96 0.29 -4.90 3.48
CA LYS A 96 -0.72 -4.29 4.35
C LYS A 96 -1.29 -3.00 3.74
N ALA A 97 -0.47 -2.21 3.04
CA ALA A 97 -0.95 -1.06 2.27
C ALA A 97 -1.89 -1.48 1.15
N LEU A 98 -1.52 -2.52 0.40
CA LEU A 98 -2.33 -3.11 -0.66
C LEU A 98 -3.69 -3.61 -0.14
N ASP A 99 -3.73 -4.32 0.99
CA ASP A 99 -5.00 -4.75 1.61
C ASP A 99 -5.92 -3.57 1.98
N ILE A 100 -5.35 -2.42 2.36
CA ILE A 100 -6.12 -1.21 2.68
C ILE A 100 -6.59 -0.51 1.41
N GLU A 101 -5.73 -0.43 0.41
CA GLU A 101 -6.02 0.10 -0.92
C GLU A 101 -7.21 -0.63 -1.56
N LEU A 102 -7.14 -1.96 -1.64
CA LEU A 102 -8.17 -2.82 -2.21
C LEU A 102 -9.52 -2.66 -1.47
N LYS A 103 -9.51 -2.52 -0.13
CA LYS A 103 -10.72 -2.23 0.65
C LYS A 103 -11.35 -0.91 0.30
N HIS A 104 -10.54 0.08 -0.04
CA HIS A 104 -11.05 1.37 -0.47
C HIS A 104 -11.64 1.27 -1.88
N ALA A 105 -10.94 0.60 -2.80
CA ALA A 105 -11.41 0.37 -4.16
C ALA A 105 -12.75 -0.38 -4.21
N VAL A 106 -12.93 -1.43 -3.40
CA VAL A 106 -14.23 -2.13 -3.28
C VAL A 106 -15.33 -1.22 -2.76
N LYS A 107 -15.06 -0.42 -1.72
CA LYS A 107 -16.04 0.55 -1.19
C LYS A 107 -16.48 1.57 -2.24
N ASP A 108 -15.57 1.94 -3.13
CA ASP A 108 -15.82 2.85 -4.25
C ASP A 108 -16.44 2.14 -5.46
N GLY A 109 -16.65 0.82 -5.40
CA GLY A 109 -17.20 0.02 -6.49
C GLY A 109 -16.23 -0.20 -7.66
N ASN A 110 -14.94 0.12 -7.50
CA ASN A 110 -13.95 0.01 -8.58
C ASN A 110 -13.36 -1.41 -8.64
N LYS A 111 -14.11 -2.33 -9.26
CA LYS A 111 -13.71 -3.73 -9.44
C LYS A 111 -12.50 -3.89 -10.37
N GLU A 112 -12.39 -3.05 -11.40
CA GLU A 112 -11.27 -3.09 -12.34
C GLU A 112 -9.94 -2.84 -11.63
N TRP A 113 -9.90 -1.87 -10.73
CA TRP A 113 -8.73 -1.60 -9.90
C TRP A 113 -8.33 -2.81 -9.05
N VAL A 114 -9.32 -3.46 -8.42
CA VAL A 114 -9.10 -4.63 -7.57
C VAL A 114 -8.50 -5.77 -8.38
N LEU A 115 -9.12 -6.15 -9.50
CA LEU A 115 -8.64 -7.23 -10.36
C LEU A 115 -7.22 -6.97 -10.87
N ARG A 116 -6.94 -5.73 -11.31
CA ARG A 116 -5.63 -5.34 -11.80
C ARG A 116 -4.56 -5.51 -10.72
N ARG A 117 -4.83 -5.05 -9.50
CA ARG A 117 -3.88 -5.13 -8.38
C ARG A 117 -3.70 -6.56 -7.85
N LEU A 118 -4.72 -7.40 -7.92
CA LEU A 118 -4.58 -8.83 -7.62
C LEU A 118 -3.70 -9.54 -8.64
N LYS A 119 -3.84 -9.21 -9.93
CA LYS A 119 -2.96 -9.73 -10.99
C LYS A 119 -1.50 -9.31 -10.76
N GLU A 120 -1.25 -8.04 -10.47
CA GLU A 120 0.10 -7.54 -10.12
C GLU A 120 0.67 -8.27 -8.90
N LEU A 121 -0.16 -8.57 -7.90
CA LEU A 121 0.25 -9.33 -6.72
C LEU A 121 0.58 -10.80 -7.03
N GLU A 122 -0.12 -11.43 -7.99
CA GLU A 122 0.21 -12.77 -8.49
C GLU A 122 1.55 -12.76 -9.23
N GLU A 123 1.81 -11.73 -10.05
CA GLU A 123 3.07 -11.57 -10.80
C GLU A 123 4.28 -11.48 -9.85
N PHE A 124 4.14 -10.88 -8.66
CA PHE A 124 5.21 -10.87 -7.66
C PHE A 124 5.64 -12.27 -7.20
N LEU A 125 4.79 -13.29 -7.27
CA LEU A 125 5.18 -14.67 -6.91
C LEU A 125 6.22 -15.25 -7.89
N GLU A 126 6.37 -14.67 -9.07
CA GLU A 126 7.40 -15.07 -10.04
C GLU A 126 8.81 -14.59 -9.64
N ASP A 127 8.91 -13.57 -8.77
CA ASP A 127 10.18 -13.04 -8.30
C ASP A 127 10.88 -14.06 -7.39
N THR A 128 11.94 -14.69 -7.91
CA THR A 128 12.76 -15.68 -7.20
C THR A 128 13.48 -15.14 -5.95
N SER A 129 13.57 -13.81 -5.78
CA SER A 129 14.26 -13.18 -4.65
C SER A 129 13.42 -13.09 -3.37
N LEU A 130 12.11 -13.35 -3.46
CA LEU A 130 11.21 -13.34 -2.29
C LEU A 130 11.53 -14.48 -1.32
N SER A 131 11.53 -14.15 -0.03
CA SER A 131 11.59 -15.16 1.04
C SER A 131 10.31 -15.99 1.07
N ASP A 132 10.41 -17.20 1.62
CA ASP A 132 9.28 -18.10 1.77
C ASP A 132 8.16 -17.49 2.64
N GLU A 133 8.52 -16.73 3.68
CA GLU A 133 7.52 -16.06 4.52
C GLU A 133 6.73 -14.99 3.73
N ILE A 134 7.42 -14.17 2.92
CA ILE A 134 6.74 -13.15 2.11
C ILE A 134 5.84 -13.80 1.05
N ARG A 135 6.27 -14.90 0.43
CA ARG A 135 5.43 -15.68 -0.50
C ARG A 135 4.16 -16.18 0.19
N GLU A 136 4.28 -16.71 1.40
CA GLU A 136 3.12 -17.15 2.17
C GLU A 136 2.18 -15.98 2.48
N GLU A 137 2.71 -14.82 2.89
CA GLU A 137 1.90 -13.62 3.12
C GLU A 137 1.16 -13.14 1.86
N ILE A 138 1.79 -13.19 0.69
CA ILE A 138 1.16 -12.88 -0.61
C ILE A 138 0.00 -13.85 -0.88
N LEU A 139 0.24 -15.15 -0.76
CA LEU A 139 -0.79 -16.17 -1.00
C LEU A 139 -1.97 -16.04 -0.03
N LEU A 140 -1.72 -15.72 1.23
CA LEU A 140 -2.78 -15.45 2.22
C LEU A 140 -3.61 -14.23 1.83
N LEU A 141 -2.98 -13.18 1.30
CA LEU A 141 -3.67 -11.99 0.84
C LEU A 141 -4.52 -12.27 -0.41
N LEU A 142 -3.97 -12.98 -1.40
CA LEU A 142 -4.70 -13.40 -2.61
C LEU A 142 -5.93 -14.24 -2.25
N ASN A 143 -5.75 -15.29 -1.43
CA ASN A 143 -6.84 -16.16 -1.00
C ASN A 143 -7.97 -15.36 -0.34
N LYS A 144 -7.62 -14.45 0.56
CA LYS A 144 -8.60 -13.61 1.24
C LYS A 144 -9.45 -12.79 0.26
N TRP A 145 -8.83 -12.23 -0.78
CA TRP A 145 -9.53 -11.41 -1.77
C TRP A 145 -10.32 -12.24 -2.78
N PHE A 146 -9.84 -13.43 -3.14
CA PHE A 146 -10.59 -14.41 -3.93
C PHE A 146 -11.93 -14.77 -3.28
N TYR A 147 -11.93 -15.08 -1.97
CA TYR A 147 -13.16 -15.37 -1.23
C TYR A 147 -14.09 -14.17 -1.01
N MET A 148 -13.62 -12.94 -1.21
CA MET A 148 -14.45 -11.74 -1.14
C MET A 148 -15.23 -11.51 -2.43
N GLU A 149 -14.68 -11.86 -3.59
CA GLU A 149 -15.39 -11.74 -4.88
C GLU A 149 -16.55 -12.74 -5.00
N GLU A 150 -16.47 -13.92 -4.38
CA GLU A 150 -17.55 -14.92 -4.41
C GLU A 150 -18.78 -14.53 -3.55
N LYS A 151 -18.67 -13.51 -2.70
CA LYS A 151 -19.72 -13.11 -1.74
C LYS A 151 -20.45 -11.82 -2.10
N ASP A 152 -20.03 -11.13 -3.16
CA ASP A 152 -20.65 -9.90 -3.69
C ASP A 152 -21.49 -10.18 -4.95
#